data_AF-A0A347UEQ2-F1
#
_entry.id   AF-A0A347UEQ2-F1
#
_cell.length_a   1.000
_cell.length_b   1.000
_cell.length_c   1.000
_cell.angle_alpha   90.00
_cell.angle_beta   90.00
_cell.angle_gamma   90.00
#
_symmetry.space_group_name_H-M   'P 1'
#
loop_
_entity.id
_entity.type
_entity.pdbx_description
1 polymer ?
#
loop_
_entity_poly.entity_id
_entity_poly.type
_entity_poly.pdbx_seq_one_letter_code
_entity_poly.pdbx_strand_id
1 'polypeptide(L)'
;MELLRHFFHLQLHLLGLCILASQPHCKENPMTVKPETLKALREHHALSQDELAIKSKVAKKTIGDIELGKRKKANSNTTRKLAKALMVEPADLARNFDKIEISQSKTGRMLGYRKISESITADAHLGFDMVEQLYGIPRKTQIEMAPLLMALAAEASLNWRREKLSEISEAIGTLSNIAEGHLSFANAAYRVEEGAKAEEKSINKCDVLGRAAAETTYDLGYDPDTHNPFADYLRHFSRQNSSKNISLDPDGMQLNADGMPEYQIGSHIIEALTDGDKWARYALLHGLARIQDIPKELMVKEKRGERAKWLASKVPPEKRDRLEKENNELLEALDL
;
A
#
# COMPACT_ATOMS: atom_id res chain seq x y z
N MET A 1 -33.96 9.92 0.25
CA MET A 1 -32.97 9.34 -0.70
C MET A 1 -33.17 9.80 -2.16
N GLU A 2 -34.34 10.30 -2.58
CA GLU A 2 -34.54 10.79 -3.97
C GLU A 2 -33.89 12.16 -4.26
N LEU A 3 -33.73 13.02 -3.25
CA LEU A 3 -33.09 14.35 -3.40
C LEU A 3 -31.58 14.29 -3.74
N LEU A 4 -30.87 13.24 -3.29
CA LEU A 4 -29.44 13.03 -3.60
C LEU A 4 -29.20 12.54 -5.03
N ARG A 5 -30.19 11.86 -5.65
CA ARG A 5 -30.11 11.44 -7.06
C ARG A 5 -30.25 12.60 -8.04
N HIS A 6 -31.05 13.62 -7.71
CA HIS A 6 -31.21 14.81 -8.57
C HIS A 6 -29.98 15.73 -8.52
N PHE A 7 -29.29 15.82 -7.38
CA PHE A 7 -28.09 16.64 -7.24
C PHE A 7 -26.92 16.11 -8.10
N PHE A 8 -26.75 14.78 -8.16
CA PHE A 8 -25.69 14.15 -8.98
C PHE A 8 -25.92 14.28 -10.49
N HIS A 9 -27.18 14.29 -10.95
CA HIS A 9 -27.47 14.44 -12.38
C HIS A 9 -27.29 15.88 -12.89
N LEU A 10 -27.55 16.90 -12.05
CA LEU A 10 -27.33 18.30 -12.43
C LEU A 10 -25.84 18.67 -12.49
N GLN A 11 -25.03 18.09 -11.60
CA GLN A 11 -23.60 18.38 -11.52
C GLN A 11 -22.82 17.77 -12.70
N LEU A 12 -23.26 16.62 -13.24
CA LEU A 12 -22.67 16.03 -14.46
C LEU A 12 -22.96 16.87 -15.72
N HIS A 13 -24.14 17.50 -15.81
CA HIS A 13 -24.47 18.34 -16.97
C HIS A 13 -23.71 19.67 -16.99
N LEU A 14 -23.45 20.27 -15.82
CA LEU A 14 -22.66 21.50 -15.70
C LEU A 14 -21.15 21.27 -15.97
N LEU A 15 -20.62 20.11 -15.59
CA LEU A 15 -19.25 19.71 -15.94
C LEU A 15 -19.08 19.34 -17.43
N GLY A 16 -20.14 18.87 -18.09
CA GLY A 16 -20.13 18.58 -19.53
C GLY A 16 -20.11 19.82 -20.43
N LEU A 17 -20.72 20.93 -19.99
CA LEU A 17 -20.81 22.17 -20.77
C LEU A 17 -19.58 23.08 -20.67
N CYS A 18 -18.79 22.98 -19.59
CA CYS A 18 -17.58 23.81 -19.45
C CYS A 18 -16.37 23.32 -20.25
N ILE A 19 -16.37 22.08 -20.77
CA ILE A 19 -15.22 21.53 -21.52
C ILE A 19 -15.24 21.90 -23.02
N LEU A 20 -16.35 22.45 -23.54
CA LEU A 20 -16.47 22.79 -24.96
C LEU A 20 -16.14 24.25 -25.32
N ALA A 21 -15.82 25.12 -24.35
CA ALA A 21 -15.72 26.56 -24.58
C ALA A 21 -14.29 27.16 -24.47
N SER A 22 -13.23 26.39 -24.74
CA SER A 22 -11.89 26.98 -24.86
C SER A 22 -10.98 26.20 -25.83
N GLN A 23 -11.01 26.59 -27.11
CA GLN A 23 -9.96 26.27 -28.06
C GLN A 23 -9.56 27.58 -28.75
N PRO A 24 -8.51 28.28 -28.28
CA PRO A 24 -7.96 29.40 -29.02
C PRO A 24 -7.42 28.88 -30.36
N HIS A 25 -7.89 29.45 -31.47
CA HIS A 25 -7.34 29.22 -32.80
C HIS A 25 -5.96 29.88 -32.92
N CYS A 26 -4.95 29.31 -32.27
CA CYS A 26 -3.55 29.62 -32.55
C CYS A 26 -3.13 28.87 -33.82
N LYS A 27 -2.65 29.60 -34.83
CA LYS A 27 -1.98 29.03 -36.00
C LYS A 27 -0.66 28.40 -35.54
N GLU A 28 -0.73 27.14 -35.09
CA GLU A 28 0.45 26.35 -34.74
C GLU A 28 1.27 26.03 -35.99
N ASN A 29 2.58 26.31 -35.91
CA ASN A 29 3.55 25.93 -36.93
C ASN A 29 3.44 24.43 -37.28
N PRO A 30 3.69 24.05 -38.55
CA PRO A 30 3.65 22.64 -38.94
C PRO A 30 4.67 21.84 -38.13
N MET A 31 4.17 20.93 -37.28
CA MET A 31 5.00 20.03 -36.49
C MET A 31 5.53 18.87 -37.34
N THR A 32 6.82 18.59 -37.20
CA THR A 32 7.48 17.46 -37.87
C THR A 32 7.15 16.18 -37.10
N VAL A 33 6.32 15.31 -37.68
CA VAL A 33 6.00 13.98 -37.12
C VAL A 33 7.11 13.01 -37.50
N LYS A 34 7.62 12.24 -36.54
CA LYS A 34 8.60 11.19 -36.79
C LYS A 34 7.91 9.93 -37.34
N PRO A 35 8.29 9.44 -38.53
CA PRO A 35 7.64 8.28 -39.16
C PRO A 35 7.68 7.02 -38.28
N GLU A 36 8.85 6.72 -37.73
CA GLU A 36 9.11 5.55 -36.88
C GLU A 36 8.25 5.59 -35.61
N THR A 37 8.13 6.76 -34.99
CA THR A 37 7.31 6.99 -33.80
C THR A 37 5.83 6.75 -34.08
N LEU A 38 5.31 7.26 -35.20
CA LEU A 38 3.91 7.06 -35.57
C LEU A 38 3.59 5.58 -35.79
N LYS A 39 4.49 4.87 -36.50
CA LYS A 39 4.36 3.43 -36.76
C LYS A 39 4.41 2.63 -35.46
N ALA A 40 5.37 2.89 -34.59
CA ALA A 40 5.53 2.21 -33.31
C ALA A 40 4.32 2.44 -32.38
N LEU A 41 3.81 3.67 -32.29
CA LEU A 41 2.59 3.97 -31.53
C LEU A 41 1.36 3.25 -32.10
N ARG A 42 1.23 3.22 -33.43
CA ARG A 42 0.12 2.50 -34.08
C ARG A 42 0.17 1.00 -33.76
N GLU A 43 1.34 0.38 -33.86
CA GLU A 43 1.55 -1.04 -33.56
C GLU A 43 1.36 -1.36 -32.07
N HIS A 44 1.82 -0.48 -31.18
CA HIS A 44 1.58 -0.60 -29.74
C HIS A 44 0.08 -0.59 -29.38
N HIS A 45 -0.73 0.15 -30.13
CA HIS A 45 -2.19 0.15 -29.98
C HIS A 45 -2.90 -0.96 -30.76
N ALA A 46 -2.16 -1.89 -31.38
CA ALA A 46 -2.68 -2.97 -32.22
C ALA A 46 -3.63 -2.49 -33.33
N LEU A 47 -3.37 -1.29 -33.88
CA LEU A 47 -4.19 -0.72 -34.95
C LEU A 47 -3.52 -0.96 -36.31
N SER A 48 -4.31 -1.34 -37.31
CA SER A 48 -3.94 -1.26 -38.72
C SER A 48 -3.96 0.20 -39.21
N GLN A 49 -3.35 0.47 -40.37
CA GLN A 49 -3.43 1.80 -40.99
C GLN A 49 -4.88 2.20 -41.33
N ASP A 50 -5.74 1.22 -41.66
CA ASP A 50 -7.16 1.46 -41.94
C ASP A 50 -7.94 1.81 -40.66
N GLU A 51 -7.72 1.08 -39.57
CA GLU A 51 -8.38 1.37 -38.30
C GLU A 51 -7.93 2.72 -37.74
N LEU A 52 -6.64 3.06 -37.85
CA LEU A 52 -6.15 4.38 -37.47
C LEU A 52 -6.74 5.48 -38.36
N ALA A 53 -6.92 5.25 -39.66
CA ALA A 53 -7.55 6.19 -40.58
C ALA A 53 -9.00 6.49 -40.16
N ILE A 54 -9.77 5.43 -39.87
CA ILE A 54 -11.15 5.53 -39.39
C ILE A 54 -11.19 6.31 -38.06
N LYS A 55 -10.36 5.93 -37.09
CA LYS A 55 -10.36 6.50 -35.73
C LYS A 55 -9.91 7.96 -35.70
N SER A 56 -8.92 8.33 -36.52
CA SER A 56 -8.39 9.70 -36.59
C SER A 56 -9.13 10.61 -37.58
N LYS A 57 -9.97 10.05 -38.46
CA LYS A 57 -10.57 10.77 -39.60
C LYS A 57 -9.49 11.42 -40.49
N VAL A 58 -8.42 10.67 -40.74
CA VAL A 58 -7.31 11.02 -41.65
C VAL A 58 -7.24 9.95 -42.73
N ALA A 59 -7.06 10.33 -44.00
CA ALA A 59 -7.03 9.37 -45.09
C ALA A 59 -5.87 8.35 -44.92
N LYS A 60 -6.13 7.06 -45.14
CA LYS A 60 -5.13 5.97 -45.07
C LYS A 60 -3.85 6.30 -45.83
N LYS A 61 -3.98 6.82 -47.05
CA LYS A 61 -2.85 7.25 -47.89
C LYS A 61 -1.97 8.28 -47.19
N THR A 62 -2.57 9.24 -46.48
CA THR A 62 -1.81 10.26 -45.72
C THR A 62 -1.05 9.63 -44.55
N ILE A 63 -1.62 8.65 -43.86
CA ILE A 63 -0.95 7.93 -42.77
C ILE A 63 0.24 7.14 -43.33
N GLY A 64 0.05 6.39 -44.42
CA GLY A 64 1.12 5.66 -45.09
C GLY A 64 2.24 6.56 -45.60
N ASP A 65 1.91 7.73 -46.17
CA ASP A 65 2.91 8.71 -46.62
C ASP A 65 3.72 9.31 -45.45
N ILE A 66 3.12 9.45 -44.25
CA ILE A 66 3.83 9.91 -43.05
C ILE A 66 4.72 8.79 -42.50
N GLU A 67 4.22 7.55 -42.38
CA GLU A 67 4.99 6.40 -41.89
C GLU A 67 6.17 6.02 -42.81
N LEU A 68 6.04 6.27 -44.12
CA LEU A 68 7.12 6.08 -45.09
C LEU A 68 8.07 7.30 -45.18
N GLY A 69 7.82 8.37 -44.43
CA GLY A 69 8.62 9.59 -44.46
C GLY A 69 8.50 10.42 -45.75
N LYS A 70 7.58 10.06 -46.66
CA LYS A 70 7.29 10.82 -47.90
C LYS A 70 6.70 12.18 -47.60
N ARG A 71 6.01 12.32 -46.48
CA ARG A 71 5.48 13.59 -45.97
C ARG A 71 6.13 13.94 -44.63
N LYS A 72 7.21 14.74 -44.67
CA LYS A 72 7.97 15.18 -43.48
C LYS A 72 7.22 16.20 -42.59
N LYS A 73 6.30 16.97 -43.15
CA LYS A 73 5.51 17.98 -42.41
C LYS A 73 4.02 17.64 -42.52
N ALA A 74 3.44 17.19 -41.41
CA ALA A 74 1.99 17.05 -41.32
C ALA A 74 1.37 18.40 -40.93
N ASN A 75 0.15 18.66 -41.41
CA ASN A 75 -0.63 19.81 -40.94
C ASN A 75 -0.93 19.63 -39.44
N SER A 76 -0.86 20.70 -38.64
CA SER A 76 -1.16 20.69 -37.21
C SER A 76 -2.51 20.03 -36.89
N ASN A 77 -3.52 20.22 -37.74
CA ASN A 77 -4.82 19.54 -37.59
C ASN A 77 -4.72 18.01 -37.78
N THR A 78 -3.91 17.55 -38.74
CA THR A 78 -3.65 16.11 -38.95
C THR A 78 -2.89 15.52 -37.77
N THR A 79 -1.85 16.21 -37.29
CA THR A 79 -1.07 15.79 -36.13
C THR A 79 -1.96 15.66 -34.89
N ARG A 80 -2.84 16.63 -34.64
CA ARG A 80 -3.78 16.61 -33.51
C ARG A 80 -4.79 15.46 -33.61
N LYS A 81 -5.32 15.20 -34.81
CA LYS A 81 -6.24 14.09 -35.07
C LYS A 81 -5.58 12.73 -34.83
N LEU A 82 -4.35 12.55 -35.30
CA LEU A 82 -3.56 11.33 -35.08
C LEU A 82 -3.23 11.15 -33.60
N ALA A 83 -2.74 12.21 -32.94
CA ALA A 83 -2.43 12.21 -31.52
C ALA A 83 -3.65 11.84 -30.67
N LYS A 84 -4.82 12.42 -30.98
CA LYS A 84 -6.09 12.09 -30.32
C LYS A 84 -6.51 10.63 -30.50
N ALA A 85 -6.36 10.07 -31.70
CA ALA A 85 -6.70 8.68 -31.98
C ALA A 85 -5.78 7.68 -31.26
N LEU A 86 -4.50 8.06 -31.10
CA LEU A 86 -3.45 7.32 -30.41
C LEU A 86 -3.36 7.65 -28.91
N MET A 87 -4.19 8.56 -28.41
CA MET A 87 -4.22 8.97 -26.99
C MET A 87 -2.87 9.51 -26.46
N VAL A 88 -2.10 10.19 -27.31
CA VAL A 88 -0.82 10.85 -26.98
C VAL A 88 -0.91 12.36 -27.17
N GLU A 89 0.06 13.12 -26.66
CA GLU A 89 0.14 14.55 -26.99
C GLU A 89 0.69 14.74 -28.42
N PRO A 90 0.27 15.81 -29.13
CA PRO A 90 0.83 16.13 -30.45
C PRO A 90 2.35 16.26 -30.45
N ALA A 91 2.95 16.72 -29.35
CA ALA A 91 4.39 16.84 -29.17
C ALA A 91 5.10 15.47 -29.10
N ASP A 92 4.42 14.42 -28.63
CA ASP A 92 5.01 13.07 -28.52
C ASP A 92 5.24 12.46 -29.90
N LEU A 93 4.39 12.78 -30.90
CA LEU A 93 4.57 12.35 -32.29
C LEU A 93 5.87 12.89 -32.94
N ALA A 94 6.50 13.91 -32.34
CA ALA A 94 7.78 14.46 -32.80
C ALA A 94 9.00 13.89 -32.05
N ARG A 95 8.79 13.15 -30.94
CA ARG A 95 9.84 12.54 -30.11
C ARG A 95 10.17 11.13 -30.58
N ASN A 96 11.33 10.59 -30.19
CA ASN A 96 11.65 9.18 -30.44
C ASN A 96 10.77 8.31 -29.54
N PHE A 97 10.27 7.19 -30.06
CA PHE A 97 9.39 6.28 -29.34
C PHE A 97 9.94 5.86 -27.97
N ASP A 98 11.24 5.55 -27.88
CA ASP A 98 11.92 5.14 -26.64
C ASP A 98 11.93 6.22 -25.54
N LYS A 99 11.68 7.48 -25.91
CA LYS A 99 11.60 8.63 -25.00
C LYS A 99 10.18 9.10 -24.77
N ILE A 100 9.20 8.44 -25.38
CA ILE A 100 7.79 8.69 -25.10
C ILE A 100 7.47 7.82 -23.91
N GLU A 101 7.31 8.47 -22.75
CA GLU A 101 6.52 7.89 -21.68
C GLU A 101 5.10 7.77 -22.25
N ILE A 102 4.79 6.64 -22.89
CA ILE A 102 3.41 6.30 -23.26
C ILE A 102 2.70 6.34 -21.94
N SER A 103 1.96 7.42 -21.73
CA SER A 103 1.45 7.75 -20.42
C SER A 103 0.39 6.71 -20.07
N GLN A 104 0.83 5.58 -19.49
CA GLN A 104 -0.04 4.62 -18.80
C GLN A 104 -0.88 5.39 -17.76
N SER A 105 -0.40 6.56 -17.33
CA SER A 105 -1.13 7.53 -16.54
C SER A 105 -2.35 8.15 -17.24
N LYS A 106 -2.38 8.43 -18.56
CA LYS A 106 -3.60 8.96 -19.22
C LYS A 106 -4.61 7.87 -19.56
N THR A 107 -4.17 6.78 -20.19
CA THR A 107 -5.06 5.63 -20.50
C THR A 107 -5.58 5.01 -19.20
N GLY A 108 -4.71 4.86 -18.20
CA GLY A 108 -5.09 4.42 -16.86
C GLY A 108 -6.08 5.38 -16.21
N ARG A 109 -5.86 6.71 -16.26
CA ARG A 109 -6.81 7.68 -15.69
C ARG A 109 -8.19 7.63 -16.33
N MET A 110 -8.28 7.38 -17.64
CA MET A 110 -9.54 7.18 -18.36
C MET A 110 -10.26 5.90 -17.94
N LEU A 111 -9.50 4.85 -17.64
CA LEU A 111 -10.01 3.58 -17.10
C LEU A 111 -10.21 3.60 -15.58
N GLY A 112 -10.09 4.77 -14.94
CA GLY A 112 -10.26 4.94 -13.49
C GLY A 112 -9.04 4.64 -12.64
N TYR A 113 -7.96 4.09 -13.21
CA TYR A 113 -6.71 3.87 -12.48
C TYR A 113 -6.08 5.19 -12.01
N ARG A 114 -5.57 5.17 -10.78
CA ARG A 114 -4.83 6.27 -10.17
C ARG A 114 -3.49 5.72 -9.69
N LYS A 115 -2.42 6.47 -9.95
CA LYS A 115 -1.10 6.13 -9.42
C LYS A 115 -1.08 6.51 -7.94
N ILE A 116 -0.83 5.54 -7.08
CA ILE A 116 -0.46 5.76 -5.69
C ILE A 116 1.08 5.77 -5.67
N SER A 117 1.66 6.82 -5.13
CA SER A 117 3.11 6.97 -5.03
C SER A 117 3.42 7.21 -3.56
N GLU A 118 3.67 6.13 -2.84
CA GLU A 118 3.99 6.18 -1.42
C GLU A 118 5.27 5.38 -1.16
N SER A 119 6.05 5.82 -0.19
CA SER A 119 7.22 5.07 0.26
C SER A 119 6.75 3.98 1.24
N ILE A 120 7.12 2.74 0.98
CA ILE A 120 6.86 1.63 1.90
C ILE A 120 8.15 1.19 2.57
N THR A 121 8.05 0.73 3.82
CA THR A 121 9.18 0.13 4.53
C THR A 121 9.63 -1.15 3.83
N ALA A 122 10.88 -1.53 4.04
CA ALA A 122 11.42 -2.76 3.48
C ALA A 122 10.66 -4.00 3.99
N ASP A 123 10.28 -4.02 5.26
CA ASP A 123 9.50 -5.11 5.86
C ASP A 123 8.11 -5.22 5.22
N ALA A 124 7.44 -4.10 4.97
CA ALA A 124 6.15 -4.10 4.28
C ALA A 124 6.29 -4.63 2.84
N HIS A 125 7.37 -4.24 2.13
CA HIS A 125 7.66 -4.77 0.81
C HIS A 125 7.89 -6.29 0.82
N LEU A 126 8.67 -6.80 1.77
CA LEU A 126 8.88 -8.23 1.97
C LEU A 126 7.57 -8.93 2.32
N GLY A 127 6.71 -8.30 3.13
CA GLY A 127 5.37 -8.79 3.45
C GLY A 127 4.51 -9.02 2.20
N PHE A 128 4.51 -8.06 1.26
CA PHE A 128 3.81 -8.25 -0.02
C PHE A 128 4.34 -9.46 -0.80
N ASP A 129 5.67 -9.61 -0.86
CA ASP A 129 6.31 -10.74 -1.56
C ASP A 129 5.99 -12.08 -0.87
N MET A 130 5.93 -12.10 0.46
CA MET A 130 5.56 -13.27 1.26
C MET A 130 4.11 -13.68 1.07
N VAL A 131 3.18 -12.72 1.02
CA VAL A 131 1.76 -13.01 0.77
C VAL A 131 1.58 -13.57 -0.64
N GLU A 132 2.29 -13.03 -1.64
CA GLU A 132 2.26 -13.57 -3.00
C GLU A 132 2.83 -14.99 -3.06
N GLN A 133 3.94 -15.26 -2.38
CA GLN A 133 4.54 -16.59 -2.34
C GLN A 133 3.70 -17.63 -1.59
N LEU A 134 3.10 -17.25 -0.47
CA LEU A 134 2.33 -18.16 0.39
C LEU A 134 0.91 -18.41 -0.14
N TYR A 135 0.27 -17.37 -0.66
CA TYR A 135 -1.16 -17.39 -0.99
C TYR A 135 -1.46 -17.15 -2.48
N GLY A 136 -0.46 -16.84 -3.30
CA GLY A 136 -0.64 -16.58 -4.73
C GLY A 136 -1.36 -15.26 -5.04
N ILE A 137 -1.46 -14.36 -4.06
CA ILE A 137 -2.17 -13.08 -4.23
C ILE A 137 -1.18 -12.02 -4.71
N PRO A 138 -1.29 -11.51 -5.95
CA PRO A 138 -0.35 -10.52 -6.48
C PRO A 138 -0.41 -9.22 -5.70
N ARG A 139 0.72 -8.52 -5.59
CA ARG A 139 0.81 -7.21 -4.90
C ARG A 139 -0.27 -6.21 -5.31
N LYS A 140 -0.60 -6.13 -6.60
CA LYS A 140 -1.66 -5.24 -7.11
C LYS A 140 -2.99 -5.53 -6.41
N THR A 141 -3.39 -6.79 -6.32
CA THR A 141 -4.61 -7.23 -5.67
C THR A 141 -4.57 -6.98 -4.17
N GLN A 142 -3.41 -7.17 -3.51
CA GLN A 142 -3.24 -6.84 -2.09
C GLN A 142 -3.51 -5.36 -1.83
N ILE A 143 -2.96 -4.45 -2.66
CA ILE A 143 -3.19 -3.00 -2.55
C ILE A 143 -4.65 -2.63 -2.83
N GLU A 144 -5.27 -3.24 -3.83
CA GLU A 144 -6.69 -3.00 -4.17
C GLU A 144 -7.64 -3.48 -3.05
N MET A 145 -7.31 -4.58 -2.37
CA MET A 145 -8.11 -5.14 -1.27
C MET A 145 -7.84 -4.47 0.08
N ALA A 146 -6.69 -3.81 0.26
CA ALA A 146 -6.27 -3.26 1.54
C ALA A 146 -7.32 -2.35 2.21
N PRO A 147 -8.02 -1.42 1.51
CA PRO A 147 -9.05 -0.60 2.15
C PRO A 147 -10.23 -1.41 2.70
N LEU A 148 -10.67 -2.44 1.97
CA LEU A 148 -11.76 -3.32 2.40
C LEU A 148 -11.33 -4.16 3.60
N LEU A 149 -10.16 -4.80 3.53
CA LEU A 149 -9.63 -5.61 4.62
C LEU A 149 -9.39 -4.78 5.88
N MET A 150 -8.89 -3.55 5.73
CA MET A 150 -8.70 -2.63 6.85
C MET A 150 -10.03 -2.21 7.48
N ALA A 151 -11.04 -1.89 6.67
CA ALA A 151 -12.38 -1.57 7.19
C ALA A 151 -13.01 -2.75 7.94
N LEU A 152 -12.89 -3.97 7.41
CA LEU A 152 -13.38 -5.18 8.07
C LEU A 152 -12.64 -5.45 9.39
N ALA A 153 -11.31 -5.31 9.40
CA ALA A 153 -10.50 -5.48 10.61
C ALA A 153 -10.83 -4.43 11.67
N ALA A 154 -11.03 -3.17 11.26
CA ALA A 154 -11.44 -2.09 12.15
C ALA A 154 -12.80 -2.36 12.80
N GLU A 155 -13.81 -2.74 12.01
CA GLU A 155 -15.15 -3.09 12.54
C GLU A 155 -15.10 -4.31 13.47
N ALA A 156 -14.32 -5.33 13.11
CA ALA A 156 -14.14 -6.50 13.96
C ALA A 156 -13.43 -6.15 15.28
N SER A 157 -12.45 -5.25 15.26
CA SER A 157 -11.81 -4.71 16.47
C SER A 157 -12.80 -3.95 17.35
N LEU A 158 -13.63 -3.08 16.77
CA LEU A 158 -14.66 -2.34 17.52
C LEU A 158 -15.70 -3.27 18.13
N ASN A 159 -16.13 -4.30 17.41
CA ASN A 159 -17.05 -5.32 17.94
C ASN A 159 -16.44 -6.09 19.10
N TRP A 160 -15.19 -6.54 18.96
CA TRP A 160 -14.47 -7.21 20.03
C TRP A 160 -14.34 -6.33 21.28
N ARG A 161 -14.07 -5.03 21.12
CA ARG A 161 -14.05 -4.07 22.24
C ARG A 161 -15.43 -3.89 22.90
N ARG A 162 -16.53 -3.90 22.13
CA ARG A 162 -17.90 -3.88 22.67
C ARG A 162 -18.20 -5.11 23.54
N GLU A 163 -17.78 -6.29 23.08
CA GLU A 163 -17.92 -7.54 23.84
C GLU A 163 -17.14 -7.44 25.16
N LYS A 164 -15.89 -6.96 25.12
CA LYS A 164 -15.07 -6.75 26.32
C LYS A 164 -15.68 -5.72 27.28
N LEU A 165 -16.24 -4.62 26.77
CA LEU A 165 -16.96 -3.65 27.59
C LEU A 165 -18.19 -4.26 28.28
N SER A 166 -18.92 -5.15 27.60
CA SER A 166 -20.06 -5.86 28.19
C SER A 166 -19.60 -6.74 29.35
N GLU A 167 -18.54 -7.53 29.16
CA GLU A 167 -17.94 -8.36 30.21
C GLU A 167 -17.48 -7.52 31.42
N ILE A 168 -16.84 -6.36 31.16
CA ILE A 168 -16.40 -5.43 32.21
C ILE A 168 -17.59 -4.86 32.97
N SER A 169 -18.65 -4.47 32.27
CA SER A 169 -19.86 -3.89 32.88
C SER A 169 -20.57 -4.89 33.81
N GLU A 170 -20.65 -6.16 33.39
CA GLU A 170 -21.17 -7.25 34.23
C GLU A 170 -20.30 -7.49 35.47
N ALA A 171 -18.97 -7.44 35.32
CA ALA A 171 -18.04 -7.57 36.43
C ALA A 171 -18.16 -6.40 37.43
N ILE A 172 -18.32 -5.16 36.95
CA ILE A 172 -18.59 -3.98 37.80
C ILE A 172 -19.90 -4.15 38.57
N GLY A 173 -20.97 -4.60 37.93
CA GLY A 173 -22.25 -4.84 38.59
C GLY A 173 -22.13 -5.87 39.71
N THR A 174 -21.39 -6.96 39.44
CA THR A 174 -21.11 -8.00 40.44
C THR A 174 -20.29 -7.45 41.62
N LEU A 175 -19.24 -6.70 41.35
CA LEU A 175 -18.41 -6.06 42.38
C LEU A 175 -19.21 -5.07 43.22
N SER A 176 -20.08 -4.28 42.59
CA SER A 176 -20.93 -3.29 43.27
C SER A 176 -21.95 -3.96 44.20
N ASN A 177 -22.48 -5.11 43.81
CA ASN A 177 -23.38 -5.89 44.66
C ASN A 177 -22.68 -6.53 45.87
N ILE A 178 -21.40 -6.90 45.73
CA ILE A 178 -20.60 -7.48 46.82
C ILE A 178 -20.08 -6.37 47.75
N ALA A 179 -19.76 -5.20 47.20
CA ALA A 179 -19.19 -4.08 47.93
C ALA A 179 -20.26 -3.31 48.71
N GLU A 180 -20.76 -3.89 49.81
CA GLU A 180 -21.50 -3.13 50.81
C GLU A 180 -20.53 -2.25 51.64
N GLY A 181 -20.76 -0.93 51.68
CA GLY A 181 -20.09 -0.01 52.62
C GLY A 181 -18.77 0.61 52.14
N HIS A 182 -17.89 0.91 53.09
CA HIS A 182 -16.65 1.71 52.98
C HIS A 182 -15.46 0.94 52.39
N LEU A 183 -15.72 -0.14 51.66
CA LEU A 183 -14.67 -0.99 51.10
C LEU A 183 -13.99 -0.27 49.92
N SER A 184 -12.65 -0.22 49.95
CA SER A 184 -11.82 0.44 48.95
C SER A 184 -12.04 -0.08 47.51
N PHE A 185 -12.57 -1.29 47.35
CA PHE A 185 -12.90 -1.89 46.06
C PHE A 185 -14.10 -1.21 45.37
N ALA A 186 -15.00 -0.56 46.10
CA ALA A 186 -16.08 0.24 45.52
C ALA A 186 -15.53 1.43 44.71
N ASN A 187 -14.44 2.05 45.18
CA ASN A 187 -13.75 3.13 44.46
C ASN A 187 -13.08 2.62 43.18
N ALA A 188 -12.55 1.38 43.19
CA ALA A 188 -12.02 0.76 41.98
C ALA A 188 -13.13 0.51 40.95
N ALA A 189 -14.28 -0.03 41.37
CA ALA A 189 -15.43 -0.25 40.49
C ALA A 189 -15.91 1.05 39.81
N TYR A 190 -15.98 2.15 40.58
CA TYR A 190 -16.31 3.48 40.04
C TYR A 190 -15.32 3.95 38.96
N ARG A 191 -14.01 3.84 39.19
CA ARG A 191 -12.99 4.23 38.21
C ARG A 191 -13.05 3.38 36.94
N VAL A 192 -13.29 2.08 37.07
CA VAL A 192 -13.46 1.19 35.91
C VAL A 192 -14.72 1.58 35.14
N GLU A 193 -15.81 1.98 35.81
CA GLU A 193 -17.03 2.46 35.14
C GLU A 193 -16.79 3.75 34.34
N GLU A 194 -16.02 4.70 34.89
CA GLU A 194 -15.62 5.91 34.15
C GLU A 194 -14.78 5.57 32.91
N GLY A 195 -13.81 4.64 33.05
CA GLY A 195 -13.03 4.11 31.94
C GLY A 195 -13.90 3.44 30.88
N ALA A 196 -14.86 2.62 31.27
CA ALA A 196 -15.80 1.96 30.37
C ALA A 196 -16.64 2.97 29.57
N LYS A 197 -17.12 4.05 30.21
CA LYS A 197 -17.84 5.14 29.52
C LYS A 197 -16.94 5.91 28.54
N ALA A 198 -15.66 6.10 28.86
CA ALA A 198 -14.71 6.74 27.95
C ALA A 198 -14.44 5.84 26.72
N GLU A 199 -14.28 4.55 26.96
CA GLU A 199 -14.09 3.54 25.91
C GLU A 199 -15.33 3.40 25.00
N GLU A 200 -16.54 3.40 25.57
CA GLU A 200 -17.78 3.41 24.81
C GLU A 200 -17.86 4.63 23.87
N LYS A 201 -17.44 5.81 24.35
CA LYS A 201 -17.35 7.02 23.53
C LYS A 201 -16.31 6.90 22.42
N SER A 202 -15.16 6.25 22.66
CA SER A 202 -14.15 5.97 21.64
C SER A 202 -14.71 5.04 20.55
N ILE A 203 -15.37 3.95 20.94
CA ILE A 203 -16.01 3.00 20.01
C ILE A 203 -17.08 3.69 19.16
N ASN A 204 -17.94 4.52 19.77
CA ASN A 204 -18.99 5.24 19.06
C ASN A 204 -18.45 6.29 18.07
N LYS A 205 -17.20 6.72 18.24
CA LYS A 205 -16.48 7.59 17.29
C LYS A 205 -15.68 6.82 16.24
N CYS A 206 -15.77 5.49 16.21
CA CYS A 206 -14.96 4.61 15.37
C CYS A 206 -13.44 4.83 15.58
N ASP A 207 -13.03 5.16 16.82
CA ASP A 207 -11.63 5.39 17.15
C ASP A 207 -10.90 4.06 17.39
N VAL A 208 -10.42 3.47 16.29
CA VAL A 208 -9.79 2.15 16.26
C VAL A 208 -8.51 2.10 17.10
N LEU A 209 -7.73 3.19 17.12
CA LEU A 209 -6.43 3.25 17.79
C LEU A 209 -6.51 3.78 19.23
N GLY A 210 -7.71 4.11 19.73
CA GLY A 210 -7.90 4.57 21.10
C GLY A 210 -7.40 6.00 21.38
N ARG A 211 -7.24 6.85 20.36
CA ARG A 211 -6.75 8.23 20.49
C ARG A 211 -7.72 9.18 21.18
N ALA A 212 -9.00 8.80 21.27
CA ALA A 212 -10.06 9.59 21.87
C ALA A 212 -10.33 9.23 23.34
N ALA A 213 -9.65 8.22 23.88
CA ALA A 213 -9.70 7.92 25.31
C ALA A 213 -9.02 9.06 26.09
N ALA A 214 -9.51 9.33 27.31
CA ALA A 214 -8.96 10.40 28.14
C ALA A 214 -7.59 9.97 28.69
N GLU A 215 -6.66 10.91 28.90
CA GLU A 215 -5.34 10.59 29.50
C GLU A 215 -5.47 9.89 30.86
N THR A 216 -6.49 10.26 31.64
CA THR A 216 -6.79 9.66 32.95
C THR A 216 -7.31 8.22 32.85
N THR A 217 -7.70 7.75 31.66
CA THR A 217 -8.05 6.34 31.43
C THR A 217 -6.81 5.44 31.52
N TYR A 218 -5.61 6.01 31.34
CA TYR A 218 -4.34 5.27 31.33
C TYR A 218 -3.68 5.10 32.71
N ASP A 219 -4.22 5.74 33.75
CA ASP A 219 -3.71 5.69 35.13
C ASP A 219 -3.79 4.29 35.78
N LEU A 220 -4.38 3.30 35.10
CA LEU A 220 -4.56 1.92 35.57
C LEU A 220 -3.51 0.94 34.99
N GLY A 221 -2.32 1.43 34.64
CA GLY A 221 -1.23 0.59 34.14
C GLY A 221 -1.30 0.29 32.64
N TYR A 222 -1.99 1.14 31.88
CA TYR A 222 -1.93 1.11 30.43
C TYR A 222 -0.69 1.88 29.98
N ASP A 223 0.14 1.21 29.18
CA ASP A 223 1.31 1.81 28.57
C ASP A 223 1.03 2.02 27.06
N PRO A 224 0.92 3.28 26.59
CA PRO A 224 0.62 3.58 25.20
C PRO A 224 1.72 3.17 24.21
N ASP A 225 2.94 2.91 24.70
CA ASP A 225 4.06 2.49 23.85
C ASP A 225 4.02 0.98 23.56
N THR A 226 3.31 0.21 24.38
CA THR A 226 3.19 -1.26 24.25
C THR A 226 1.77 -1.71 23.91
N HIS A 227 0.77 -0.89 24.21
CA HIS A 227 -0.64 -1.19 24.01
C HIS A 227 -1.35 -0.15 23.16
N ASN A 228 -2.15 -0.65 22.24
CA ASN A 228 -3.30 0.08 21.70
C ASN A 228 -4.42 -0.90 21.36
N PRO A 229 -5.69 -0.44 21.36
CA PRO A 229 -6.83 -1.33 21.22
C PRO A 229 -6.82 -2.16 19.93
N PHE A 230 -6.26 -1.61 18.84
CA PHE A 230 -6.17 -2.32 17.58
C PHE A 230 -5.05 -3.36 17.58
N ALA A 231 -3.87 -3.03 18.10
CA ALA A 231 -2.78 -3.99 18.25
C ALA A 231 -3.18 -5.16 19.17
N ASP A 232 -3.86 -4.87 20.28
CA ASP A 232 -4.36 -5.89 21.20
C ASP A 232 -5.39 -6.81 20.53
N TYR A 233 -6.27 -6.23 19.70
CA TYR A 233 -7.16 -7.01 18.86
C TYR A 233 -6.41 -7.90 17.86
N LEU A 234 -5.40 -7.37 17.16
CA LEU A 234 -4.61 -8.16 16.19
C LEU A 234 -3.87 -9.32 16.88
N ARG A 235 -3.29 -9.09 18.06
CA ARG A 235 -2.68 -10.12 18.91
C ARG A 235 -3.68 -11.19 19.30
N HIS A 236 -4.86 -10.78 19.76
CA HIS A 236 -5.95 -11.69 20.10
C HIS A 236 -6.40 -12.53 18.90
N PHE A 237 -6.64 -11.87 17.76
CA PHE A 237 -7.08 -12.50 16.53
C PHE A 237 -6.04 -13.50 15.99
N SER A 238 -4.75 -13.15 16.02
CA SER A 238 -3.67 -14.05 15.60
C SER A 238 -3.60 -15.30 16.48
N ARG A 239 -3.71 -15.15 17.81
CA ARG A 239 -3.72 -16.28 18.76
C ARG A 239 -4.90 -17.23 18.51
N GLN A 240 -6.09 -16.69 18.24
CA GLN A 240 -7.28 -17.50 17.95
C GLN A 240 -7.14 -18.30 16.64
N ASN A 241 -6.56 -17.68 15.61
CA ASN A 241 -6.48 -18.29 14.29
C ASN A 241 -5.23 -19.18 14.08
N SER A 242 -4.35 -19.32 15.09
CA SER A 242 -3.16 -20.18 15.05
C SER A 242 -2.35 -20.04 13.74
N SER A 243 -2.12 -18.79 13.31
CA SER A 243 -1.51 -18.50 12.03
C SER A 243 -0.04 -18.91 12.00
N LYS A 244 0.27 -20.12 11.51
CA LYS A 244 1.66 -20.63 11.36
C LYS A 244 2.57 -19.73 10.53
N ASN A 245 1.98 -18.88 9.68
CA ASN A 245 2.70 -18.04 8.73
C ASN A 245 2.84 -16.59 9.19
N ILE A 246 2.23 -16.18 10.30
CA ILE A 246 2.26 -14.79 10.75
C ILE A 246 2.76 -14.79 12.19
N SER A 247 3.85 -14.08 12.43
CA SER A 247 4.34 -13.76 13.76
C SER A 247 4.06 -12.29 14.02
N LEU A 248 3.40 -11.98 15.13
CA LEU A 248 3.31 -10.62 15.67
C LEU A 248 4.31 -10.49 16.80
N ASP A 249 4.91 -9.31 16.93
CA ASP A 249 5.82 -8.95 18.02
C ASP A 249 7.00 -9.95 18.19
N PRO A 250 7.75 -10.26 17.11
CA PRO A 250 8.81 -11.26 17.17
C PRO A 250 9.90 -10.91 18.18
N ASP A 251 10.15 -9.61 18.38
CA ASP A 251 11.22 -9.08 19.24
C ASP A 251 10.66 -8.43 20.54
N GLY A 252 9.35 -8.52 20.79
CA GLY A 252 8.67 -7.99 21.98
C GLY A 252 7.39 -7.21 21.68
N MET A 253 6.58 -6.90 22.70
CA MET A 253 5.28 -6.20 22.56
C MET A 253 5.39 -4.69 22.31
N GLN A 254 6.48 -4.21 21.70
CA GLN A 254 6.65 -2.80 21.40
C GLN A 254 5.86 -2.41 20.15
N LEU A 255 5.22 -1.24 20.20
CA LEU A 255 4.59 -0.66 19.03
C LEU A 255 5.60 0.17 18.25
N ASN A 256 5.48 0.15 16.93
CA ASN A 256 6.26 1.04 16.07
C ASN A 256 5.74 2.50 16.17
N ALA A 257 6.42 3.42 15.48
CA ALA A 257 6.08 4.85 15.47
C ALA A 257 4.64 5.16 15.01
N ASP A 258 4.01 4.25 14.26
CA ASP A 258 2.63 4.39 13.79
C ASP A 258 1.60 3.81 14.79
N GLY A 259 2.06 3.25 15.91
CA GLY A 259 1.23 2.56 16.89
C GLY A 259 0.78 1.19 16.40
N MET A 260 1.58 0.50 15.59
CA MET A 260 1.27 -0.84 15.08
C MET A 260 2.25 -1.87 15.65
N PRO A 261 1.80 -3.10 15.92
CA PRO A 261 2.69 -4.16 16.35
C PRO A 261 3.66 -4.50 15.21
N GLU A 262 4.87 -4.91 15.57
CA GLU A 262 5.78 -5.47 14.58
C GLU A 262 5.24 -6.80 14.08
N TYR A 263 5.50 -7.13 12.82
CA TYR A 263 5.01 -8.37 12.25
C TYR A 263 5.96 -8.94 11.23
N GLN A 264 5.92 -10.26 11.10
CA GLN A 264 6.65 -11.01 10.10
C GLN A 264 5.74 -12.04 9.46
N ILE A 265 5.67 -12.02 8.13
CA ILE A 265 4.94 -13.02 7.34
C ILE A 265 5.96 -14.01 6.80
N GLY A 266 5.67 -15.31 6.90
CA GLY A 266 6.51 -16.37 6.39
C GLY A 266 7.84 -16.52 7.12
N SER A 267 7.88 -16.33 8.44
CA SER A 267 9.11 -16.46 9.25
C SER A 267 9.90 -17.74 8.95
N HIS A 268 9.22 -18.88 8.86
CA HIS A 268 9.82 -20.18 8.49
C HIS A 268 10.42 -20.21 7.07
N ILE A 269 9.87 -19.45 6.11
CA ILE A 269 10.42 -19.32 4.76
C ILE A 269 11.69 -18.47 4.82
N ILE A 270 11.64 -17.36 5.56
CA ILE A 270 12.79 -16.48 5.75
C ILE A 270 13.94 -17.25 6.40
N GLU A 271 13.66 -18.04 7.43
CA GLU A 271 14.63 -18.92 8.08
C GLU A 271 15.20 -19.96 7.10
N ALA A 272 14.34 -20.62 6.31
CA ALA A 272 14.79 -21.58 5.30
C ALA A 272 15.64 -20.95 4.16
N LEU A 273 15.38 -19.68 3.83
CA LEU A 273 16.16 -18.95 2.83
C LEU A 273 17.52 -18.51 3.36
N THR A 274 17.57 -18.15 4.64
CA THR A 274 18.75 -17.55 5.31
C THR A 274 19.63 -18.58 6.01
N ASP A 275 19.15 -19.80 6.19
CA ASP A 275 19.86 -20.89 6.88
C ASP A 275 20.29 -20.49 8.32
N GLY A 276 19.51 -19.60 8.95
CA GLY A 276 19.81 -19.05 10.27
C GLY A 276 20.88 -17.95 10.29
N ASP A 277 21.47 -17.58 9.15
CA ASP A 277 22.48 -16.52 9.10
C ASP A 277 21.86 -15.14 9.40
N LYS A 278 22.36 -14.49 10.47
CA LYS A 278 21.88 -13.19 10.95
C LYS A 278 21.97 -12.11 9.87
N TRP A 279 23.05 -12.09 9.08
CA TRP A 279 23.27 -11.07 8.05
C TRP A 279 22.43 -11.31 6.80
N ALA A 280 22.24 -12.58 6.42
CA ALA A 280 21.31 -12.95 5.36
C ALA A 280 19.88 -12.55 5.72
N ARG A 281 19.45 -12.81 6.98
CA ARG A 281 18.14 -12.40 7.49
C ARG A 281 18.01 -10.88 7.50
N TYR A 282 19.02 -10.17 8.00
CA TYR A 282 19.06 -8.71 8.00
C TYR A 282 18.92 -8.13 6.59
N ALA A 283 19.63 -8.71 5.61
CA ALA A 283 19.58 -8.28 4.21
C ALA A 283 18.17 -8.38 3.61
N LEU A 284 17.43 -9.44 3.92
CA LEU A 284 16.05 -9.60 3.44
C LEU A 284 15.08 -8.65 4.13
N LEU A 285 15.10 -8.56 5.47
CA LEU A 285 14.20 -7.70 6.24
C LEU A 285 14.36 -6.23 5.84
N HIS A 286 15.61 -5.77 5.72
CA HIS A 286 15.90 -4.37 5.39
C HIS A 286 15.94 -4.10 3.88
N GLY A 287 15.51 -5.04 3.04
CA GLY A 287 15.35 -4.85 1.60
C GLY A 287 16.65 -4.62 0.83
N LEU A 288 17.80 -5.02 1.39
CA LEU A 288 19.10 -5.01 0.71
C LEU A 288 19.21 -6.11 -0.35
N ALA A 289 18.38 -7.14 -0.22
CA ALA A 289 18.18 -8.18 -1.22
C ALA A 289 16.69 -8.48 -1.33
N ARG A 290 16.19 -8.73 -2.55
CA ARG A 290 14.84 -9.24 -2.77
C ARG A 290 14.89 -10.73 -3.07
N ILE A 291 13.79 -11.42 -2.77
CA ILE A 291 13.66 -12.86 -3.07
C ILE A 291 13.75 -13.11 -4.58
N GLN A 292 13.18 -12.21 -5.37
CA GLN A 292 13.21 -12.29 -6.83
C GLN A 292 14.63 -12.08 -7.41
N ASP A 293 15.52 -11.41 -6.67
CA ASP A 293 16.90 -11.16 -7.09
C ASP A 293 17.81 -12.35 -6.80
N ILE A 294 17.35 -13.35 -6.03
CA ILE A 294 18.12 -14.54 -5.71
C ILE A 294 18.31 -15.35 -7.01
N PRO A 295 19.57 -15.65 -7.41
CA PRO A 295 19.84 -16.47 -8.58
C PRO A 295 19.10 -17.81 -8.52
N LYS A 296 18.52 -18.25 -9.65
CA LYS A 296 17.68 -19.47 -9.70
C LYS A 296 18.46 -20.71 -9.28
N GLU A 297 19.73 -20.76 -9.63
CA GLU A 297 20.70 -21.78 -9.23
C GLU A 297 20.93 -21.84 -7.71
N LEU A 298 20.69 -20.76 -6.96
CA LEU A 298 20.78 -20.73 -5.49
C LEU A 298 19.44 -21.05 -4.80
N MET A 299 18.34 -21.17 -5.55
CA MET A 299 17.02 -21.51 -4.99
C MET A 299 16.84 -23.00 -4.71
N VAL A 300 17.76 -23.85 -5.17
CA VAL A 300 17.73 -25.30 -4.92
C VAL A 300 17.98 -25.59 -3.43
N LYS A 301 17.36 -26.66 -2.92
CA LYS A 301 17.33 -26.99 -1.49
C LYS A 301 18.72 -27.28 -0.93
N GLU A 302 19.65 -27.79 -1.73
CA GLU A 302 21.00 -28.18 -1.32
C GLU A 302 21.95 -26.97 -1.18
N LYS A 303 21.61 -25.84 -1.81
CA LYS A 303 22.44 -24.63 -1.86
C LYS A 303 22.07 -23.58 -0.81
N ARG A 304 21.50 -23.99 0.33
CA ARG A 304 21.07 -23.05 1.39
C ARG A 304 22.22 -22.20 1.92
N GLY A 305 23.35 -22.82 2.22
CA GLY A 305 24.53 -22.11 2.71
C GLY A 305 25.13 -21.14 1.68
N GLU A 306 25.16 -21.50 0.39
CA GLU A 306 25.60 -20.60 -0.69
C GLU A 306 24.64 -19.41 -0.86
N ARG A 307 23.33 -19.67 -0.78
CA ARG A 307 22.29 -18.64 -0.81
C ARG A 307 22.40 -17.69 0.37
N ALA A 308 22.60 -18.20 1.58
CA ALA A 308 22.80 -17.40 2.79
C ALA A 308 24.03 -16.50 2.66
N LYS A 309 25.17 -17.03 2.19
CA LYS A 309 26.38 -16.26 1.92
C LYS A 309 26.15 -15.16 0.87
N TRP A 310 25.42 -15.47 -0.19
CA TRP A 310 25.07 -14.48 -1.22
C TRP A 310 24.19 -13.36 -0.64
N LEU A 311 23.17 -13.70 0.16
CA LEU A 311 22.31 -12.72 0.83
C LEU A 311 23.11 -11.84 1.79
N ALA A 312 23.93 -12.46 2.64
CA ALA A 312 24.80 -11.74 3.55
C ALA A 312 25.69 -10.76 2.78
N SER A 313 26.28 -11.16 1.64
CA SER A 313 27.15 -10.30 0.83
C SER A 313 26.50 -8.99 0.33
N LYS A 314 25.16 -8.90 0.37
CA LYS A 314 24.41 -7.67 0.04
C LYS A 314 24.44 -6.62 1.16
N VAL A 315 24.80 -7.01 2.37
CA VAL A 315 25.00 -6.07 3.48
C VAL A 315 26.38 -5.41 3.35
N PRO A 316 26.45 -4.07 3.17
CA PRO A 316 27.72 -3.35 3.10
C PRO A 316 28.56 -3.57 4.38
N PRO A 317 29.88 -3.75 4.28
CA PRO A 317 30.75 -3.96 5.44
C PRO A 317 30.59 -2.86 6.49
N GLU A 318 30.55 -1.59 6.07
CA GLU A 318 30.36 -0.43 6.96
C GLU A 318 29.09 -0.53 7.82
N LYS A 319 28.01 -1.08 7.27
CA LYS A 319 26.77 -1.30 8.02
C LYS A 319 26.90 -2.44 9.02
N ARG A 320 27.63 -3.50 8.67
CA ARG A 320 27.87 -4.63 9.57
C ARG A 320 28.67 -4.18 10.78
N ASP A 321 29.80 -3.51 10.53
CA ASP A 321 30.71 -3.03 11.58
C ASP A 321 29.98 -2.09 12.55
N ARG A 322 29.14 -1.19 12.01
CA ARG A 322 28.32 -0.28 12.82
C ARG A 322 27.32 -1.03 13.70
N LEU A 323 26.58 -1.99 13.14
CA LEU A 323 25.57 -2.75 13.89
C LEU A 323 26.20 -3.69 14.92
N GLU A 324 27.36 -4.28 14.62
CA GLU A 324 28.13 -5.06 15.59
C GLU A 324 28.60 -4.17 16.74
N LYS A 325 29.07 -2.95 16.44
CA LYS A 325 29.46 -1.97 17.46
C LYS A 325 28.27 -1.57 18.34
N GLU A 326 27.14 -1.18 17.74
CA GLU A 326 25.92 -0.81 18.49
C GLU A 326 25.42 -1.97 19.36
N ASN A 327 25.45 -3.20 18.85
CA ASN A 327 25.04 -4.39 19.60
C ASN A 327 26.01 -4.70 20.76
N ASN A 328 27.31 -4.53 20.57
CA ASN A 328 28.29 -4.70 21.64
C ASN A 328 28.14 -3.62 22.72
N GLU A 329 27.94 -2.35 22.32
CA GLU A 329 27.67 -1.24 23.25
C GLU A 329 26.38 -1.48 24.05
N LEU A 330 25.32 -2.03 23.43
CA LEU A 330 24.09 -2.40 24.13
C LEU A 330 24.29 -3.57 25.10
N LEU A 331 25.05 -4.59 24.72
CA LEU A 331 25.36 -5.71 25.60
C LEU A 331 26.20 -5.24 26.81
N GLU A 332 27.20 -4.39 26.59
CA GLU A 332 27.99 -3.76 27.66
C GLU A 332 27.13 -2.89 28.58
N ALA A 333 26.08 -2.23 28.05
CA ALA A 333 25.16 -1.41 28.85
C ALA A 333 24.12 -2.23 29.64
N LEU A 334 23.79 -3.44 29.17
CA LEU A 334 22.86 -4.36 29.83
C LEU A 334 23.55 -5.27 30.87
N ASP A 335 24.87 -5.41 30.78
CA ASP A 335 25.69 -5.98 31.84
C ASP A 335 25.80 -5.00 33.02
N LEU A 336 24.90 -5.19 33.99
CA LEU A 336 24.99 -4.77 35.40
C LEU A 336 26.35 -5.11 36.05
#